data_AF-A0A538AUL9-F1
#
_entry.id   AF-A0A538AUL9-F1
#
_cell.length_a   1.000
_cell.length_b   1.000
_cell.length_c   1.000
_cell.angle_alpha   90.00
_cell.angle_beta   90.00
_cell.angle_gamma   90.00
#
_symmetry.space_group_name_H-M   'P 1'
#
loop_
_entity.id
_entity.type
_entity.pdbx_description
1 polymer ?
#
loop_
_entity_poly.entity_id
_entity_poly.type
_entity_poly.pdbx_seq_one_letter_code
_entity_poly.pdbx_strand_id
1 'polypeptide(L)'
;MKDSPLYEVEEPAPQDATRARILDAVFACAERFGLGRTTIADVAKEARLSRQTVYRYFPTRHDLLAALVLREEERLVDQVRKAIEPHAGLRPA
;
A
#
# COMPACT_ATOMS: atom_id res chain seq x y z
N MET A 1 -39.08 12.71 2.31
CA MET A 1 -38.03 13.07 3.30
C MET A 1 -36.80 12.28 2.88
N LYS A 2 -35.90 12.76 1.99
CA LYS A 2 -34.88 13.82 2.21
C LYS A 2 -34.17 13.60 3.56
N ASP A 3 -32.87 13.34 3.69
CA ASP A 3 -31.71 13.55 2.83
C ASP A 3 -30.54 12.64 3.28
N SER A 4 -29.58 12.47 2.35
CA SER A 4 -28.13 12.19 2.55
C SER A 4 -27.59 10.80 2.14
N PRO A 5 -26.63 10.73 1.19
CA PRO A 5 -26.09 9.49 0.63
C PRO A 5 -24.95 8.95 1.50
N LEU A 6 -25.02 7.68 1.89
CA LEU A 6 -23.91 7.03 2.60
C LEU A 6 -22.99 6.36 1.57
N TYR A 7 -21.87 7.07 1.31
CA TYR A 7 -20.66 6.65 0.59
C TYR A 7 -20.72 6.68 -0.95
N GLU A 8 -20.56 7.86 -1.54
CA GLU A 8 -19.76 7.94 -2.77
C GLU A 8 -18.33 7.57 -2.39
N VAL A 9 -17.88 6.38 -2.80
CA VAL A 9 -16.46 6.05 -2.77
C VAL A 9 -15.83 6.91 -3.84
N GLU A 10 -15.26 8.06 -3.45
CA GLU A 10 -14.44 8.85 -4.38
C GLU A 10 -13.39 7.92 -4.97
N GLU A 11 -13.43 7.73 -6.29
CA GLU A 11 -12.35 7.01 -6.96
C GLU A 11 -11.04 7.70 -6.59
N PRO A 12 -10.04 6.95 -6.09
CA PRO A 12 -8.79 7.54 -5.68
C PRO A 12 -8.24 8.34 -6.86
N ALA A 13 -7.76 9.55 -6.59
CA ALA A 13 -7.20 10.39 -7.64
C ALA A 13 -6.20 9.56 -8.47
N PRO A 14 -6.09 9.75 -9.80
CA PRO A 14 -5.24 8.91 -10.65
C PRO A 14 -3.78 8.77 -10.18
N GLN A 15 -3.29 9.78 -9.43
CA GLN A 15 -1.99 9.77 -8.79
C GLN A 15 -1.91 8.77 -7.63
N ASP A 16 -2.93 8.70 -6.79
CA ASP A 16 -3.03 7.75 -5.68
C ASP A 16 -3.19 6.32 -6.18
N ALA A 17 -3.98 6.11 -7.24
CA ALA A 17 -4.11 4.82 -7.89
C ALA A 17 -2.77 4.33 -8.49
N THR A 18 -2.01 5.23 -9.12
CA THR A 18 -0.67 4.88 -9.65
C THR A 18 0.31 4.59 -8.53
N ARG A 19 0.31 5.40 -7.46
CA ARG A 19 1.15 5.18 -6.28
C ARG A 19 0.86 3.83 -5.62
N ALA A 20 -0.41 3.47 -5.47
CA ALA A 20 -0.84 2.17 -4.95
C ALA A 20 -0.32 1.01 -5.82
N ARG A 21 -0.51 1.09 -7.15
CA ARG A 21 0.02 0.09 -8.10
C ARG A 21 1.53 -0.07 -8.01
N ILE A 22 2.27 1.02 -7.82
CA ILE A 22 3.73 0.95 -7.63
C ILE A 22 4.02 0.17 -6.35
N LEU A 23 3.38 0.50 -5.22
CA LEU A 23 3.63 -0.18 -3.95
C LEU A 23 3.21 -1.67 -3.97
N ASP A 24 2.16 -2.04 -4.70
CA ASP A 24 1.79 -3.44 -4.93
C ASP A 24 2.90 -4.19 -5.68
N ALA A 25 3.49 -3.56 -6.69
CA ALA A 25 4.62 -4.10 -7.43
C ALA A 25 5.90 -4.22 -6.57
N VAL A 26 6.16 -3.28 -5.66
CA VAL A 26 7.27 -3.40 -4.69
C VAL A 26 7.06 -4.62 -3.80
N PHE A 27 5.84 -4.80 -3.27
CA PHE A 27 5.52 -5.94 -2.42
C PHE A 27 5.74 -7.26 -3.15
N ALA A 28 5.22 -7.41 -4.37
CA ALA A 28 5.40 -8.62 -5.18
C ALA A 28 6.88 -8.93 -5.48
N CYS A 29 7.69 -7.89 -5.75
CA CYS A 29 9.13 -8.04 -5.94
C CYS A 29 9.85 -8.44 -4.63
N ALA A 30 9.44 -7.84 -3.51
CA ALA A 30 10.00 -8.13 -2.20
C ALA A 30 9.67 -9.56 -1.74
N GLU A 31 8.45 -10.06 -2.00
CA GLU A 31 8.07 -11.45 -1.75
C GLU A 31 8.91 -12.42 -2.57
N ARG A 32 9.18 -12.10 -3.84
CA ARG A 32 9.90 -13.00 -4.75
C ARG A 32 11.41 -13.04 -4.50
N PHE A 33 12.01 -11.89 -4.17
CA PHE A 33 13.48 -11.74 -4.16
C PHE A 33 14.06 -11.21 -2.85
N GLY A 34 13.21 -10.78 -1.91
CA GLY A 34 13.59 -10.03 -0.71
C GLY A 34 13.77 -8.53 -0.97
N LEU A 35 13.63 -7.73 0.09
CA LEU A 35 13.77 -6.26 0.03
C LEU A 35 15.13 -5.82 -0.53
N GLY A 36 16.21 -6.48 -0.09
CA GLY A 36 17.59 -6.16 -0.48
C GLY A 36 17.84 -6.24 -1.99
N ARG A 37 17.18 -7.18 -2.68
CA ARG A 37 17.35 -7.40 -4.12
C ARG A 37 16.32 -6.67 -4.99
N THR A 38 15.29 -6.08 -4.38
CA THR A 38 14.25 -5.35 -5.10
C THR A 38 14.81 -4.05 -5.68
N THR A 39 14.73 -3.87 -7.00
CA THR A 39 15.20 -2.65 -7.70
C THR A 39 14.04 -1.85 -8.28
N ILE A 40 14.26 -0.54 -8.52
CA ILE A 40 13.27 0.32 -9.21
C ILE A 40 12.96 -0.21 -10.62
N ALA A 41 13.91 -0.85 -11.29
CA ALA A 41 13.69 -1.41 -12.63
C ALA A 41 12.72 -2.60 -12.58
N ASP A 42 12.87 -3.49 -11.59
CA ASP A 42 11.97 -4.63 -11.39
C ASP A 42 10.56 -4.15 -11.06
N VAL A 43 10.45 -3.16 -10.16
CA VAL A 43 9.16 -2.57 -9.77
C VAL A 43 8.48 -1.89 -10.95
N ALA A 44 9.21 -1.14 -11.77
CA ALA A 44 8.66 -0.51 -12.97
C ALA A 44 8.11 -1.56 -13.95
N LYS A 45 8.84 -2.67 -14.14
CA LYS A 45 8.42 -3.79 -14.98
C LYS A 45 7.16 -4.47 -14.43
N GLU A 46 7.14 -4.79 -13.15
CA GLU A 46 6.01 -5.44 -12.47
C GLU A 46 4.76 -4.54 -12.48
N ALA A 47 4.92 -3.23 -12.24
CA ALA A 47 3.83 -2.25 -12.29
C ALA A 47 3.34 -1.92 -13.71
N ARG A 48 4.05 -2.39 -14.75
CA ARG A 48 3.87 -2.00 -16.16
C ARG A 48 3.95 -0.49 -16.37
N LEU A 49 4.98 0.13 -15.82
CA LEU A 49 5.27 1.56 -15.89
C LEU A 49 6.70 1.82 -16.39
N SER A 50 6.97 3.05 -16.83
CA SER A 50 8.35 3.47 -17.09
C SER A 50 9.10 3.72 -15.79
N ARG A 51 10.44 3.55 -15.80
CA ARG A 51 11.29 3.94 -14.66
C ARG A 51 11.12 5.41 -14.29
N GLN A 52 10.98 6.30 -15.29
CA GLN A 52 10.76 7.73 -15.07
C GLN A 52 9.46 7.99 -14.30
N THR A 53 8.39 7.26 -14.61
CA THR A 53 7.13 7.33 -13.86
C THR A 53 7.35 6.92 -12.40
N VAL A 54 8.06 5.82 -12.14
CA VAL A 54 8.35 5.38 -10.76
C VAL A 54 9.20 6.41 -10.01
N TYR A 55 10.26 6.94 -10.64
CA TYR A 55 11.10 7.99 -10.06
C TYR A 55 10.34 9.27 -9.71
N ARG A 56 9.28 9.61 -10.47
CA ARG A 56 8.42 10.76 -10.17
C ARG A 56 7.65 10.60 -8.85
N TYR A 57 7.24 9.37 -8.50
CA TYR A 57 6.55 9.10 -7.24
C TYR A 57 7.52 8.79 -6.09
N PHE A 58 8.62 8.10 -6.41
CA PHE A 58 9.62 7.64 -5.44
C PHE A 58 11.02 7.93 -5.98
N PRO A 59 11.61 9.09 -5.62
CA PRO A 59 12.88 9.54 -6.17
C PRO A 59 14.04 8.59 -5.92
N THR A 60 14.00 7.83 -4.82
CA THR A 60 15.02 6.84 -4.49
C THR A 60 14.44 5.47 -4.17
N ARG A 61 15.28 4.43 -4.24
CA ARG A 61 14.93 3.08 -3.78
C ARG A 61 14.59 3.08 -2.30
N HIS A 62 15.24 3.93 -1.51
CA HIS A 62 14.96 4.06 -0.09
C HIS A 62 13.54 4.59 0.14
N ASP A 63 13.13 5.65 -0.56
CA ASP A 63 11.77 6.22 -0.45
C ASP A 63 10.70 5.18 -0.85
N LEU A 64 10.98 4.41 -1.89
CA LEU A 64 10.10 3.35 -2.38
C LEU A 64 9.90 2.25 -1.33
N LEU A 65 10.98 1.78 -0.72
CA LEU A 65 10.92 0.73 0.30
C LEU A 65 10.34 1.23 1.62
N ALA A 66 10.69 2.46 2.04
CA ALA A 66 10.11 3.08 3.23
C ALA A 66 8.60 3.24 3.11
N ALA A 67 8.12 3.69 1.94
CA ALA A 67 6.69 3.80 1.67
C ALA A 67 5.98 2.44 1.65
N LEU A 68 6.63 1.37 1.19
CA LEU A 68 6.08 0.02 1.32
C LEU A 68 5.95 -0.38 2.79
N VAL A 69 7.01 -0.21 3.59
CA VAL A 69 7.01 -0.58 5.01
C VAL A 69 5.90 0.12 5.77
N LEU A 70 5.75 1.45 5.59
CA LEU A 70 4.68 2.22 6.23
C LEU A 70 3.29 1.71 5.84
N ARG A 71 3.06 1.40 4.56
CA ARG A 71 1.78 0.87 4.10
C ARG A 71 1.46 -0.50 4.72
N GLU A 72 2.45 -1.38 4.80
CA GLU A 72 2.22 -2.71 5.38
C GLU A 72 2.11 -2.65 6.92
N GLU A 73 2.76 -1.69 7.58
CA GLU A 73 2.54 -1.40 9.00
C GLU A 73 1.08 -1.00 9.26
N GLU A 74 0.55 -0.04 8.50
CA GLU A 74 -0.86 0.39 8.60
C GLU A 74 -1.82 -0.79 8.39
N ARG A 75 -1.58 -1.60 7.34
CA ARG A 75 -2.37 -2.79 7.04
C ARG A 75 -2.32 -3.83 8.17
N LEU A 76 -1.13 -4.05 8.75
CA LEU A 76 -0.95 -4.98 9.85
C LEU A 76 -1.74 -4.52 11.08
N VAL A 77 -1.62 -3.24 11.45
CA VAL A 77 -2.38 -2.65 12.56
C VAL A 77 -3.89 -2.79 12.34
N ASP A 78 -4.36 -2.53 11.13
CA ASP A 78 -5.78 -2.69 10.78
C ASP A 78 -6.24 -4.15 10.86
N GLN A 79 -5.42 -5.10 10.41
CA GLN A 79 -5.72 -6.52 10.52
C GLN A 79 -5.80 -6.97 11.98
N VAL A 80 -4.85 -6.54 12.81
CA VAL A 80 -4.84 -6.81 14.26
C VAL A 80 -6.08 -6.22 14.93
N ARG A 81 -6.44 -4.97 14.61
CA ARG A 81 -7.64 -4.32 15.12
C ARG A 81 -8.90 -5.11 14.79
N LYS A 82 -9.10 -5.47 13.51
CA LYS A 82 -10.25 -6.25 13.05
C LYS A 82 -10.31 -7.64 13.68
N ALA A 83 -9.17 -8.26 13.97
CA ALA A 83 -9.11 -9.54 14.65
C ALA A 83 -9.50 -9.43 16.14
N ILE A 84 -9.21 -8.31 16.80
CA ILE A 84 -9.49 -8.09 18.22
C ILE A 84 -10.91 -7.55 18.45
N GLU A 85 -11.49 -6.80 17.52
CA GLU A 85 -12.85 -6.24 17.61
C GLU A 85 -13.94 -7.26 18.04
N PRO A 86 -14.00 -8.48 17.48
CA PRO A 86 -14.94 -9.52 17.93
C PRO A 86 -14.71 -10.00 19.37
N HIS A 87 -13.52 -9.75 19.93
CA HIS A 87 -13.09 -10.18 21.26
C HIS A 87 -12.99 -9.03 22.27
N ALA A 88 -13.34 -7.79 21.88
CA ALA A 88 -13.23 -6.60 22.70
C ALA A 88 -14.13 -6.60 23.97
N GLY A 89 -15.02 -7.59 24.10
CA GLY A 89 -15.82 -7.84 25.31
C GLY A 89 -15.13 -8.68 26.39
N LEU A 90 -13.95 -9.26 26.13
CA LEU A 90 -13.19 -10.03 27.10
C LEU A 90 -12.36 -9.09 27.98
N ARG A 91 -12.94 -8.61 29.09
CA ARG A 91 -12.13 -8.04 30.17
C ARG A 91 -11.31 -9.17 30.81
N PRO A 92 -9.99 -9.03 31.02
CA PRO A 92 -9.26 -9.95 31.88
C PRO A 92 -9.87 -9.88 33.30
N ALA A 93 -10.10 -11.06 33.88
CA ALA A 93 -10.64 -11.25 35.22
C ALA A 93 -9.72 -10.68 36.31
#